data_AF-A0A3M2C6G1-F1
#
_entry.id   AF-A0A3M2C6G1-F1
#
_cell.length_a   1.000
_cell.length_b   1.000
_cell.length_c   1.000
_cell.angle_alpha   90.00
_cell.angle_beta   90.00
_cell.angle_gamma   90.00
#
_symmetry.space_group_name_H-M   'P 1'
#
loop_
_entity.id
_entity.type
_entity.pdbx_description
1 polymer ?
#
loop_
_entity_poly.entity_id
_entity_poly.type
_entity_poly.pdbx_seq_one_letter_code
_entity_poly.pdbx_strand_id
1 'polypeptide(L)'
;MLFAAVGEAKKKKLPTDPEELFNPLLGIEYSHWLVGPIARMATEEEIERYLQLASDEEAAAFIEEFWKKRNEGTPVFTDTPQEIFERRVAEADKLFTEGTFPGSHSDRGTIYVLYGEPEKRYYDRPRRVDEPVTEVWEYPKDAEPGLDGEKPKRRYRFVKLGERTVLYTEQMKNDPRLRDLRRRLPRGGN
;
A
#
# COMPACT_ATOMS: atom_id res chain seq x y z
N MET A 1 -39.74 18.79 18.78
CA MET A 1 -38.88 18.33 17.67
C MET A 1 -37.84 17.39 18.27
N LEU A 2 -37.90 16.10 17.93
CA LEU A 2 -37.00 15.07 18.43
C LEU A 2 -35.88 14.91 17.39
N PHE A 3 -34.67 15.40 17.68
CA PHE A 3 -33.51 15.11 16.85
C PHE A 3 -33.02 13.71 17.22
N ALA A 4 -33.16 12.76 16.30
CA ALA A 4 -32.56 11.45 16.40
C ALA A 4 -31.03 11.60 16.31
N ALA A 5 -30.32 11.10 17.32
CA ALA A 5 -28.88 10.94 17.29
C ALA A 5 -28.54 9.88 16.23
N VAL A 6 -27.96 10.30 15.11
CA VAL A 6 -27.26 9.39 14.21
C VAL A 6 -26.02 8.93 14.96
N GLY A 7 -26.02 7.68 15.43
CA GLY A 7 -24.86 7.08 16.05
C GLY A 7 -23.71 7.03 15.04
N GLU A 8 -22.54 7.56 15.40
CA GLU A 8 -21.31 7.33 14.66
C GLU A 8 -21.05 5.82 14.63
N ALA A 9 -21.29 5.18 13.49
CA ALA A 9 -20.82 3.83 13.25
C ALA A 9 -19.29 3.85 13.37
N LYS A 10 -18.74 3.05 14.27
CA LYS A 10 -17.29 2.84 14.34
C LYS A 10 -16.85 2.26 12.99
N LYS A 11 -16.11 3.05 12.20
CA LYS A 11 -15.45 2.57 10.97
C LYS A 11 -14.71 1.29 11.31
N LYS A 12 -15.10 0.15 10.73
CA LYS A 12 -14.39 -1.11 10.90
C LYS A 12 -13.00 -0.89 10.29
N LYS A 13 -11.98 -1.49 10.90
CA LYS A 13 -10.63 -1.36 10.38
C LYS A 13 -10.54 -2.22 9.12
N LEU A 14 -10.26 -1.59 7.97
CA LEU A 14 -10.03 -2.29 6.71
C LEU A 14 -9.00 -3.43 6.89
N PRO A 15 -9.23 -4.61 6.29
CA PRO A 15 -8.23 -5.67 6.23
C PRO A 15 -6.93 -5.11 5.68
N THR A 16 -5.84 -5.31 6.42
CA THR A 16 -4.50 -4.89 5.98
C THR A 16 -3.57 -6.07 5.71
N ASP A 17 -3.98 -7.27 6.08
CA ASP A 17 -3.23 -8.49 5.79
C ASP A 17 -3.55 -8.94 4.36
N PRO A 18 -2.54 -9.13 3.49
CA PRO A 18 -2.75 -9.71 2.16
C PRO A 18 -3.54 -11.03 2.17
N GLU A 19 -3.42 -11.85 3.21
CA GLU A 19 -4.17 -13.11 3.32
C GLU A 19 -5.67 -12.89 3.47
N GLU A 20 -6.09 -11.78 4.08
CA GLU A 20 -7.50 -11.41 4.23
C GLU A 20 -8.09 -10.78 2.96
N LEU A 21 -7.23 -10.35 2.02
CA LEU A 21 -7.60 -9.70 0.76
C LEU A 21 -7.59 -10.66 -0.44
N PHE A 22 -7.26 -11.93 -0.20
CA PHE A 22 -7.22 -12.97 -1.21
C PHE A 22 -8.59 -13.63 -1.38
N ASN A 23 -9.09 -13.73 -2.61
CA ASN A 23 -10.28 -14.51 -2.94
C ASN A 23 -9.88 -15.84 -3.61
N PRO A 24 -9.97 -16.99 -2.90
CA PRO A 24 -9.55 -18.29 -3.41
C PRO A 24 -10.47 -18.90 -4.48
N LEU A 25 -11.67 -18.35 -4.67
CA LEU A 25 -12.64 -18.88 -5.63
C LEU A 25 -12.39 -18.41 -7.07
N LEU A 26 -11.55 -17.38 -7.22
CA LEU A 26 -11.26 -16.74 -8.51
C LEU A 26 -9.97 -17.28 -9.13
N GLY A 27 -9.84 -17.09 -10.44
CA GLY A 27 -8.62 -17.35 -11.19
C GLY A 27 -7.44 -16.50 -10.70
N ILE A 28 -6.21 -16.92 -11.05
CA ILE A 28 -4.97 -16.27 -10.59
C ILE A 28 -4.96 -14.77 -10.88
N GLU A 29 -5.51 -14.36 -12.02
CA GLU A 29 -5.62 -12.95 -12.44
C GLU A 29 -6.41 -12.08 -11.45
N TYR A 30 -7.47 -12.61 -10.85
CA TYR A 30 -8.40 -11.85 -10.01
C TYR A 30 -8.21 -12.13 -8.52
N SER A 31 -7.75 -13.32 -8.15
CA SER A 31 -7.61 -13.78 -6.77
C SER A 31 -6.82 -12.84 -5.85
N HIS A 32 -5.87 -12.07 -6.41
CA HIS A 32 -5.02 -11.12 -5.68
C HIS A 32 -5.31 -9.65 -6.02
N TRP A 33 -6.35 -9.35 -6.80
CA TRP A 33 -6.57 -8.00 -7.33
C TRP A 33 -6.74 -6.94 -6.24
N LEU A 34 -7.32 -7.28 -5.08
CA LEU A 34 -7.41 -6.37 -3.93
C LEU A 34 -6.07 -6.12 -3.22
N VAL A 35 -5.07 -6.99 -3.39
CA VAL A 35 -3.82 -6.92 -2.63
C VAL A 35 -3.01 -5.68 -3.04
N GLY A 36 -2.43 -5.01 -2.04
CA GLY A 36 -1.59 -3.83 -2.24
C GLY A 36 -2.42 -2.55 -2.35
N PRO A 37 -2.21 -1.70 -3.38
CA PRO A 37 -2.81 -0.36 -3.42
C PRO A 37 -4.32 -0.34 -3.64
N ILE A 38 -4.91 -1.37 -4.30
CA ILE A 38 -6.37 -1.42 -4.53
C ILE A 38 -7.15 -1.44 -3.20
N ALA A 39 -6.75 -2.23 -2.21
CA ALA A 39 -7.40 -2.26 -0.90
C ALA A 39 -7.35 -0.91 -0.15
N ARG A 40 -6.44 0.00 -0.52
CA ARG A 40 -6.37 1.35 0.04
C ARG A 40 -7.31 2.31 -0.67
N MET A 41 -7.61 2.05 -1.93
CA MET A 41 -8.54 2.83 -2.76
C MET A 41 -9.99 2.36 -2.61
N ALA A 42 -10.20 1.09 -2.28
CA ALA A 42 -11.52 0.48 -2.14
C ALA A 42 -12.19 0.87 -0.82
N THR A 43 -13.51 1.03 -0.87
CA THR A 43 -14.37 1.13 0.31
C THR A 43 -14.48 -0.22 1.02
N GLU A 44 -14.93 -0.20 2.27
CA GLU A 44 -15.16 -1.42 3.05
C GLU A 44 -16.18 -2.34 2.35
N GLU A 45 -17.27 -1.74 1.84
CA GLU A 45 -18.31 -2.45 1.11
C GLU A 45 -17.81 -3.01 -0.23
N GLU A 46 -16.93 -2.29 -0.95
CA GLU A 46 -16.29 -2.80 -2.17
C GLU A 46 -15.42 -4.03 -1.88
N ILE A 47 -14.64 -4.01 -0.79
CA ILE A 47 -13.80 -5.15 -0.39
C ILE A 47 -14.67 -6.34 0.01
N GLU A 48 -15.68 -6.14 0.86
CA GLU A 48 -16.57 -7.21 1.29
C GLU A 48 -17.31 -7.83 0.09
N ARG A 49 -17.77 -7.01 -0.87
CA ARG A 49 -18.41 -7.49 -2.11
C ARG A 49 -17.43 -8.28 -2.98
N TYR A 50 -16.20 -7.79 -3.19
CA TYR A 50 -15.23 -8.47 -4.04
C TYR A 50 -14.79 -9.83 -3.49
N LEU A 51 -14.63 -9.93 -2.17
CA LEU A 51 -14.29 -11.19 -1.49
C LEU A 51 -15.41 -12.25 -1.53
N GLN A 52 -16.64 -11.85 -1.85
CA GLN A 52 -17.79 -12.75 -1.98
C GLN A 52 -18.05 -13.22 -3.43
N LEU A 53 -17.33 -12.68 -4.42
CA LEU A 53 -17.49 -13.07 -5.81
C LEU A 53 -17.09 -14.54 -6.02
N ALA A 54 -17.82 -15.24 -6.88
CA ALA A 54 -17.68 -16.67 -7.09
C ALA A 54 -17.26 -17.02 -8.52
N SER A 55 -17.12 -16.04 -9.42
CA SER A 55 -16.61 -16.26 -10.78
C SER A 55 -15.77 -15.11 -11.31
N ASP A 56 -14.91 -15.43 -12.28
CA ASP A 56 -14.03 -14.47 -12.94
C ASP A 56 -14.82 -13.44 -13.75
N GLU A 57 -15.97 -13.81 -14.30
CA GLU A 57 -16.87 -12.88 -14.99
C GLU A 57 -17.44 -11.83 -14.03
N GLU A 58 -17.84 -12.23 -12.82
CA GLU A 58 -18.28 -11.30 -11.78
C GLU A 58 -17.14 -10.37 -11.35
N ALA A 59 -15.92 -10.90 -11.22
CA ALA A 59 -14.74 -10.14 -10.89
C ALA A 59 -14.40 -9.10 -11.96
N ALA A 60 -14.41 -9.49 -13.24
CA ALA A 60 -14.17 -8.58 -14.36
C ALA A 60 -15.20 -7.44 -14.39
N ALA A 61 -16.49 -7.76 -14.23
CA ALA A 61 -17.55 -6.76 -14.17
C ALA A 61 -17.41 -5.82 -12.97
N PHE A 62 -17.00 -6.34 -11.80
CA PHE A 62 -16.71 -5.53 -10.62
C PHE A 62 -15.56 -4.54 -10.89
N ILE A 63 -14.47 -5.00 -11.49
CA ILE A 63 -13.28 -4.18 -11.75
C ILE A 63 -13.60 -3.06 -12.73
N GLU A 64 -14.38 -3.35 -13.77
CA GLU A 64 -14.88 -2.33 -14.69
C GLU A 64 -15.72 -1.28 -13.95
N GLU A 65 -16.66 -1.70 -13.11
CA GLU A 65 -17.49 -0.80 -12.30
C GLU A 65 -16.64 0.05 -11.33
N PHE A 66 -15.66 -0.57 -10.68
CA PHE A 66 -14.74 0.07 -9.73
C PHE A 66 -13.98 1.23 -10.37
N TRP A 67 -13.43 1.00 -11.57
CA TRP A 67 -12.69 2.04 -12.30
C TRP A 67 -13.60 3.05 -12.94
N LYS A 68 -14.75 2.64 -13.49
CA LYS A 68 -15.74 3.55 -14.05
C LYS A 68 -16.16 4.63 -13.06
N LYS A 69 -16.45 4.25 -11.81
CA LYS A 69 -16.78 5.20 -10.73
C LYS A 69 -15.66 6.19 -10.43
N ARG A 70 -14.41 5.75 -10.47
CA ARG A 70 -13.23 6.59 -10.16
C ARG A 70 -12.86 7.49 -11.33
N ASN A 71 -13.04 7.01 -12.55
CA ASN A 71 -12.76 7.77 -13.76
C ASN A 71 -13.89 8.77 -14.09
N GLU A 72 -15.08 8.62 -13.51
CA GLU A 72 -16.21 9.52 -13.70
C GLU A 72 -15.84 10.97 -13.35
N GLY A 73 -16.12 11.89 -14.27
CA GLY A 73 -15.81 13.31 -14.09
C GLY A 73 -14.35 13.69 -14.39
N THR A 74 -13.50 12.76 -14.83
CA THR A 74 -12.14 13.10 -15.27
C THR A 74 -12.18 13.94 -16.56
N PRO A 75 -11.49 15.10 -16.61
CA PRO A 75 -11.36 15.88 -17.83
C PRO A 75 -10.70 15.09 -18.98
N VAL A 76 -11.16 15.33 -20.22
CA VAL A 76 -10.71 14.59 -21.43
C VAL A 76 -9.20 14.69 -21.68
N PHE A 77 -8.54 15.76 -21.22
CA PHE A 77 -7.12 16.02 -21.47
C PHE A 77 -6.22 15.71 -20.28
N THR A 78 -6.72 14.97 -19.29
CA THR A 78 -5.96 14.55 -18.11
C THR A 78 -5.99 13.04 -18.01
N ASP A 79 -4.89 12.44 -17.54
CA ASP A 79 -4.87 11.01 -17.23
C ASP A 79 -5.97 10.68 -16.21
N THR A 80 -6.67 9.58 -16.45
CA THR A 80 -7.64 9.01 -15.51
C THR A 80 -6.94 8.43 -14.28
N PRO A 81 -7.65 8.32 -13.14
CA PRO A 81 -7.13 7.60 -11.97
C PRO A 81 -6.65 6.19 -12.30
N GLN A 82 -7.34 5.49 -13.21
CA GLN A 82 -6.90 4.18 -13.69
C GLN A 82 -5.58 4.24 -14.47
N GLU A 83 -5.42 5.17 -15.43
CA GLU A 83 -4.18 5.30 -16.21
C GLU A 83 -2.98 5.70 -15.33
N ILE A 84 -3.20 6.59 -14.35
CA ILE A 84 -2.19 6.96 -13.36
C ILE A 84 -1.80 5.74 -12.52
N PHE A 85 -2.80 4.98 -12.07
CA PHE A 85 -2.60 3.75 -11.29
C PHE A 85 -1.74 2.74 -12.07
N GLU A 86 -2.16 2.39 -13.29
CA GLU A 86 -1.49 1.40 -14.13
C GLU A 86 -0.04 1.79 -14.44
N ARG A 87 0.19 3.07 -14.76
CA ARG A 87 1.55 3.61 -14.96
C ARG A 87 2.41 3.43 -13.71
N ARG A 88 1.91 3.84 -12.55
CA ARG A 88 2.67 3.76 -11.30
C ARG A 88 2.86 2.33 -10.82
N VAL A 89 1.94 1.41 -11.12
CA VAL A 89 2.12 -0.03 -10.87
C VAL A 89 3.32 -0.54 -11.66
N ALA A 90 3.39 -0.24 -12.97
CA ALA A 90 4.51 -0.66 -13.81
C ALA A 90 5.85 -0.05 -13.35
N GLU A 91 5.85 1.18 -12.85
CA GLU A 91 7.04 1.81 -12.25
C GLU A 91 7.40 1.18 -10.91
N ALA A 92 6.44 0.94 -10.04
CA ALA A 92 6.64 0.31 -8.75
C ALA A 92 7.19 -1.12 -8.90
N ASP A 93 6.71 -1.89 -9.87
CA ASP A 93 7.23 -3.22 -10.16
C ASP A 93 8.68 -3.19 -10.64
N LYS A 94 9.10 -2.15 -11.37
CA LYS A 94 10.52 -1.98 -11.75
C LYS A 94 11.39 -1.61 -10.55
N LEU A 95 10.89 -0.79 -9.64
CA LEU A 95 11.69 -0.19 -8.57
C LEU A 95 11.71 -1.00 -7.27
N PHE A 96 10.64 -1.73 -6.97
CA PHE A 96 10.38 -2.28 -5.64
C PHE A 96 10.08 -3.78 -5.63
N THR A 97 10.30 -4.49 -6.73
CA THR A 97 10.18 -5.96 -6.76
C THR A 97 11.14 -6.60 -5.74
N GLU A 98 10.62 -7.53 -4.93
CA GLU A 98 11.36 -8.23 -3.89
C GLU A 98 11.20 -9.74 -4.06
N GLY A 99 12.23 -10.39 -4.59
CA GLY A 99 12.16 -11.81 -4.93
C GLY A 99 11.14 -12.05 -6.04
N THR A 100 10.12 -12.86 -5.76
CA THR A 100 9.02 -13.18 -6.69
C THR A 100 7.79 -12.30 -6.49
N PHE A 101 7.81 -11.35 -5.55
CA PHE A 101 6.66 -10.49 -5.27
C PHE A 101 6.69 -9.23 -6.14
N PRO A 102 5.59 -8.89 -6.84
CA PRO A 102 5.46 -7.64 -7.56
C PRO A 102 5.77 -6.44 -6.65
N GLY A 103 6.53 -5.48 -7.18
CA GLY A 103 6.91 -4.30 -6.41
C GLY A 103 5.71 -3.48 -5.95
N SER A 104 4.68 -3.36 -6.77
CA SER A 104 3.38 -2.74 -6.45
C SER A 104 2.71 -3.35 -5.21
N HIS A 105 2.92 -4.64 -4.93
CA HIS A 105 2.38 -5.33 -3.75
C HIS A 105 3.25 -5.15 -2.49
N SER A 106 4.44 -4.55 -2.61
CA SER A 106 5.26 -4.20 -1.46
C SER A 106 4.73 -2.94 -0.76
N ASP A 107 5.11 -2.72 0.50
CA ASP A 107 4.77 -1.49 1.21
C ASP A 107 5.28 -0.24 0.49
N ARG A 108 6.48 -0.31 -0.10
CA ARG A 108 7.07 0.81 -0.87
C ARG A 108 6.29 1.06 -2.16
N GLY A 109 5.98 0.01 -2.90
CA GLY A 109 5.23 0.13 -4.15
C GLY A 109 3.79 0.58 -3.91
N THR A 110 3.13 0.11 -2.86
CA THR A 110 1.78 0.57 -2.50
C THR A 110 1.78 2.08 -2.22
N ILE A 111 2.72 2.59 -1.40
CA ILE A 111 2.85 4.02 -1.13
C ILE A 111 3.17 4.80 -2.42
N TYR A 112 4.06 4.29 -3.26
CA TYR A 112 4.43 4.90 -4.53
C TYR A 112 3.24 4.96 -5.51
N VAL A 113 2.45 3.90 -5.62
CA VAL A 113 1.27 3.87 -6.50
C VAL A 113 0.25 4.92 -6.07
N LEU A 114 -0.04 4.99 -4.77
CA LEU A 114 -1.03 5.94 -4.24
C LEU A 114 -0.58 7.40 -4.41
N TYR A 115 0.66 7.72 -4.08
CA TYR A 115 1.09 9.11 -3.91
C TYR A 115 2.15 9.58 -4.91
N GLY A 116 2.68 8.69 -5.75
CA GLY A 116 3.78 8.98 -6.68
C GLY A 116 5.14 9.05 -6.01
N GLU A 117 6.12 9.59 -6.73
CA GLU A 117 7.48 9.76 -6.23
C GLU A 117 7.53 10.74 -5.04
N PRO A 118 8.24 10.41 -3.94
CA PRO A 118 8.42 11.34 -2.83
C PRO A 118 9.32 12.53 -3.23
N GLU A 119 9.16 13.67 -2.57
CA GLU A 119 10.05 14.85 -2.76
C GLU A 119 11.50 14.49 -2.36
N LYS A 120 11.66 13.70 -1.30
CA LYS A 120 12.97 13.25 -0.83
C LYS A 120 12.95 11.79 -0.47
N ARG A 121 14.02 11.10 -0.85
CA ARG A 121 14.33 9.73 -0.49
C ARG A 121 15.75 9.65 0.05
N TYR A 122 15.92 9.23 1.30
CA TYR A 122 17.23 9.12 1.94
C TYR A 122 17.24 7.99 2.97
N TYR A 123 18.41 7.60 3.46
CA TYR A 123 18.51 6.67 4.58
C TYR A 123 18.83 7.44 5.85
N ASP A 124 18.04 7.22 6.91
CA ASP A 124 18.35 7.78 8.21
C ASP A 124 19.56 7.06 8.81
N ARG A 125 20.42 7.83 9.48
CA ARG A 125 21.54 7.25 10.21
C ARG A 125 21.03 6.82 11.58
N PRO A 126 21.11 5.52 11.93
CA PRO A 126 20.71 5.06 13.25
C PRO A 126 21.41 5.89 14.34
N ARG A 127 20.64 6.42 15.31
CA ARG A 127 21.22 7.18 16.43
C ARG A 127 21.92 6.26 17.40
N ARG A 128 21.48 5.02 17.45
CA ARG A 128 22.06 3.95 18.25
C ARG A 128 22.39 2.77 17.35
N VAL A 129 23.42 2.02 17.72
CA VAL A 129 23.86 0.81 16.98
C VAL A 129 22.76 -0.25 16.90
N ASP A 130 21.79 -0.22 17.82
CA ASP A 130 20.66 -1.14 17.85
C ASP A 130 19.39 -0.65 17.14
N GLU A 131 19.41 0.56 16.59
CA GLU A 131 18.33 1.04 15.73
C GLU A 131 18.52 0.50 14.31
N PRO A 132 17.43 0.10 13.63
CA PRO A 132 17.54 -0.34 12.25
C PRO A 132 17.88 0.84 11.33
N VAL A 133 18.63 0.55 10.27
CA VAL A 133 18.74 1.48 9.13
C VAL A 133 17.36 1.60 8.50
N THR A 134 16.88 2.83 8.36
CA THR A 134 15.57 3.09 7.75
C THR A 134 15.72 3.91 6.48
N GLU A 135 15.02 3.47 5.44
CA GLU A 135 14.78 4.27 4.25
C GLU A 135 13.64 5.24 4.56
N VAL A 136 13.83 6.52 4.30
CA VAL A 136 12.88 7.59 4.62
C VAL A 136 12.42 8.26 3.34
N TRP A 137 11.10 8.33 3.18
CA TRP A 137 10.45 9.06 2.10
C TRP A 137 9.72 10.25 2.71
N GLU A 138 9.94 11.44 2.15
CA GLU A 138 9.25 12.67 2.55
C GLU A 138 8.38 13.18 1.41
N TYR A 139 7.13 13.48 1.75
CA TYR A 139 6.19 14.15 0.86
C TYR A 139 5.98 15.61 1.31
N PRO A 140 5.68 16.52 0.37
CA PRO A 140 5.39 17.91 0.68
C PRO A 140 4.26 18.04 1.71
N LYS A 141 4.31 19.10 2.54
CA LYS A 141 3.27 19.34 3.55
C LYS A 141 1.90 19.61 2.90
N ASP A 142 1.93 20.22 1.73
CA ASP A 142 0.82 20.62 0.88
C ASP A 142 0.59 19.63 -0.27
N ALA A 143 1.10 18.39 -0.17
CA ALA A 143 0.81 17.36 -1.15
C ALA A 143 -0.70 17.21 -1.40
N GLU A 144 -1.04 17.05 -2.68
CA GLU A 144 -2.39 16.74 -3.10
C GLU A 144 -2.80 15.33 -2.63
N PRO A 145 -4.10 15.06 -2.49
CA PRO A 145 -4.57 13.70 -2.24
C PRO A 145 -4.08 12.70 -3.29
N GLY A 146 -3.79 11.47 -2.84
CA GLY A 146 -3.44 10.36 -3.71
C GLY A 146 -4.64 9.71 -4.39
N LEU A 147 -4.40 8.58 -5.03
CA LEU A 147 -5.44 7.76 -5.66
C LEU A 147 -6.45 7.17 -4.67
N ASP A 148 -6.10 7.12 -3.38
CA ASP A 148 -6.98 6.74 -2.28
C ASP A 148 -7.83 7.91 -1.76
N GLY A 149 -7.70 9.11 -2.33
CA GLY A 149 -8.41 10.32 -1.88
C GLY A 149 -7.86 10.91 -0.58
N GLU A 150 -6.77 10.37 -0.04
CA GLU A 150 -6.15 10.82 1.21
C GLU A 150 -4.82 11.53 0.94
N LYS A 151 -4.42 12.45 1.82
CA LYS A 151 -3.10 13.08 1.71
C LYS A 151 -2.00 12.13 2.21
N PRO A 152 -0.83 12.06 1.55
CA PRO A 152 0.28 11.29 2.08
C PRO A 152 0.72 11.83 3.44
N LYS A 153 1.19 10.93 4.30
CA LYS A 153 1.94 11.34 5.48
C LYS A 153 3.19 12.10 5.03
N ARG A 154 3.57 13.12 5.80
CA ARG A 154 4.83 13.87 5.57
C ARG A 154 6.06 12.97 5.53
N ARG A 155 6.03 11.84 6.23
CA ARG A 155 7.14 10.91 6.30
C ARG A 155 6.66 9.47 6.38
N TYR A 156 7.19 8.64 5.48
CA TYR A 156 7.17 7.19 5.58
C TYR A 156 8.58 6.69 5.88
N ARG A 157 8.68 5.66 6.71
CA ARG A 157 9.95 5.00 7.02
C ARG A 157 9.81 3.54 6.65
N PHE A 158 10.82 2.96 6.03
CA PHE A 158 10.84 1.56 5.66
C PHE A 158 12.08 0.90 6.23
N VAL A 159 11.97 -0.37 6.58
CA VAL A 159 13.05 -1.16 7.18
C VAL A 159 13.16 -2.51 6.50
N LYS A 160 14.39 -2.98 6.30
CA LYS A 160 14.64 -4.34 5.80
C LYS A 160 14.37 -5.37 6.90
N LEU A 161 13.48 -6.30 6.65
CA LEU A 161 13.08 -7.38 7.54
C LEU A 161 13.22 -8.71 6.79
N GLY A 162 14.36 -9.39 6.96
CA GLY A 162 14.72 -10.54 6.12
C GLY A 162 14.86 -10.11 4.66
N GLU A 163 14.13 -10.78 3.77
CA GLU A 163 14.15 -10.50 2.33
C GLU A 163 13.23 -9.33 1.93
N ARG A 164 12.35 -8.86 2.82
CA ARG A 164 11.36 -7.83 2.51
C ARG A 164 11.69 -6.46 3.10
N THR A 165 11.27 -5.40 2.42
CA THR A 165 11.32 -4.04 2.96
C THR A 165 9.91 -3.62 3.34
N VAL A 166 9.69 -3.42 4.63
CA VAL A 166 8.35 -3.18 5.19
C VAL A 166 8.24 -1.77 5.77
N LEU A 167 7.02 -1.23 5.80
CA LEU A 167 6.71 0.04 6.41
C LEU A 167 6.97 -0.03 7.92
N TYR A 168 7.92 0.77 8.37
CA TYR A 168 8.27 0.88 9.78
C TYR A 168 7.17 1.60 10.56
N THR A 169 6.58 0.88 11.50
CA THR A 169 5.62 1.44 12.46
C THR A 169 6.22 1.45 13.86
N GLU A 170 5.72 2.35 14.72
CA GLU A 170 6.19 2.45 16.11
C GLU A 170 5.99 1.16 16.91
N GLN A 171 4.99 0.35 16.54
CA GLN A 171 4.72 -0.96 17.14
C GLN A 171 5.88 -1.94 16.91
N MET A 172 6.67 -1.76 15.84
CA MET A 172 7.79 -2.61 15.51
C MET A 172 9.04 -2.34 16.35
N LYS A 173 9.10 -1.27 17.16
CA LYS A 173 10.27 -0.95 18.00
C LYS A 173 10.76 -2.12 18.86
N ASN A 174 9.86 -3.01 19.26
CA ASN A 174 10.17 -4.17 20.07
C ASN A 174 10.20 -5.49 19.30
N ASP A 175 10.07 -5.47 17.96
CA ASP A 175 10.10 -6.68 17.14
C ASP A 175 11.49 -7.33 17.21
N PRO A 176 11.60 -8.60 17.70
CA PRO A 176 12.87 -9.28 17.82
C PRO A 176 13.58 -9.46 16.47
N ARG A 177 12.85 -9.52 15.36
CA ARG A 177 13.40 -9.67 14.01
C ARG A 177 14.19 -8.42 13.56
N LEU A 178 13.83 -7.24 14.07
CA LEU A 178 14.63 -6.02 13.85
C LEU A 178 15.92 -6.00 14.69
N ARG A 179 15.96 -6.75 15.79
CA ARG A 179 17.13 -6.84 16.66
C ARG A 179 18.20 -7.79 16.13
N ASP A 180 17.84 -8.77 15.31
CA ASP A 180 18.79 -9.78 14.80
C ASP A 180 19.63 -9.34 13.59
N LEU A 181 19.41 -8.12 13.05
CA LEU A 181 20.40 -7.45 12.17
C LEU A 181 21.74 -7.19 12.89
N ARG A 182 21.79 -7.29 14.23
CA ARG A 182 22.98 -7.11 15.09
C ARG A 182 24.11 -8.12 14.87
N ARG A 183 23.91 -9.24 14.17
CA ARG A 183 24.89 -10.37 14.14
C ARG A 183 25.60 -10.64 12.82
N ARG A 184 25.29 -9.91 11.74
CA ARG A 184 25.81 -10.20 10.37
C ARG A 184 26.66 -9.09 9.74
N LEU A 185 27.31 -8.24 10.53
CA LEU A 185 28.46 -7.50 10.00
C LEU A 185 29.65 -8.46 9.97
N PRO A 186 30.35 -8.64 8.82
CA PRO A 186 31.60 -9.36 8.82
C PRO A 186 32.53 -8.64 9.80
N ARG A 187 33.06 -9.38 10.79
CA ARG A 187 34.18 -8.88 11.58
C ARG A 187 35.30 -8.62 10.57
N GLY A 188 35.66 -7.36 10.38
CA GLY A 188 36.82 -7.00 9.58
C GLY A 188 38.00 -7.84 10.06
N GLY A 189 38.52 -8.68 9.16
CA GLY A 189 39.75 -9.42 9.39
C GLY A 189 40.89 -8.42 9.47
N ASN A 190 41.71 -8.59 10.51
CA ASN A 190 42.96 -7.88 10.74
C ASN A 190 44.05 -8.43 9.82
#